data_AF-A0A1J3HYW6-F1
#
_entry.id   AF-A0A1J3HYW6-F1
#
_cell.length_a   1.000
_cell.length_b   1.000
_cell.length_c   1.000
_cell.angle_alpha   90.00
_cell.angle_beta   90.00
_cell.angle_gamma   90.00
#
_symmetry.space_group_name_H-M   'P 1'
#
loop_
_entity.id
_entity.type
_entity.pdbx_description
1 polymer ?
#
loop_
_entity_poly.entity_id
_entity_poly.type
_entity_poly.pdbx_seq_one_letter_code
_entity_poly.pdbx_strand_id
1 'polypeptide(L)'
;MFSWIDLVLFSGFWVFGFSNPDGFLSLSCGGSSYTTAYNISWVSDNDYIETGNTSTVTFMEENSTSSVPIRFFPDSRGRQCYKLPVKKKDLSSVLIRAKFVYRNYDSQNSPPAFHVSLGRRITTTVDLRTNDPWIEELVWPVNEDSLMLCLLAVKGRGIP
;
A
#
# COMPACT_ATOMS: atom_id res chain seq x y z
N MET A 1 53.02 -25.18 32.67
CA MET A 1 52.93 -25.01 31.21
C MET A 1 51.61 -25.65 30.79
N PHE A 2 50.53 -24.86 30.76
CA PHE A 2 49.20 -25.36 30.37
C PHE A 2 48.92 -24.85 28.95
N SER A 3 48.69 -25.82 28.06
CA SER A 3 48.46 -25.59 26.63
C SER A 3 47.01 -25.16 26.43
N TRP A 4 46.84 -24.01 25.78
CA TRP A 4 45.55 -23.45 25.37
C TRP A 4 45.29 -23.87 23.92
N ILE A 5 44.08 -24.34 23.62
CA ILE A 5 43.58 -24.44 22.24
C ILE A 5 42.20 -23.77 22.25
N ASP A 6 42.21 -22.46 22.00
CA ASP A 6 41.02 -21.73 21.58
C ASP A 6 40.76 -22.03 20.11
N LEU A 7 39.68 -22.75 19.82
CA LEU A 7 39.23 -23.03 18.46
C LEU A 7 38.16 -22.00 18.09
N VAL A 8 38.60 -20.80 17.71
CA VAL A 8 37.74 -19.79 17.07
C VAL A 8 37.51 -20.24 15.63
N LEU A 9 36.40 -20.95 15.39
CA LEU A 9 35.93 -21.21 14.04
C LEU A 9 35.20 -19.97 13.51
N PHE A 10 35.97 -19.06 12.92
CA PHE A 10 35.48 -18.12 11.90
C PHE A 10 35.01 -18.94 10.69
N SER A 11 33.81 -19.54 10.77
CA SER A 11 33.07 -19.87 9.55
C SER A 11 32.21 -18.66 9.23
N GLY A 12 32.74 -17.81 8.36
CA GLY A 12 32.00 -16.72 7.76
C GLY A 12 30.83 -17.27 6.97
N PHE A 13 29.69 -17.45 7.63
CA PHE A 13 28.41 -17.39 6.96
C PHE A 13 28.04 -15.91 6.83
N TRP A 14 28.67 -15.24 5.85
CA TRP A 14 27.96 -14.17 5.16
C TRP A 14 26.85 -14.86 4.37
N VAL A 15 25.76 -15.22 5.05
CA VAL A 15 24.48 -15.30 4.36
C VAL A 15 24.21 -13.85 3.97
N PHE A 16 24.65 -13.47 2.77
CA PHE A 16 23.95 -12.44 2.02
C PHE A 16 22.57 -13.03 1.77
N GLY A 17 21.72 -12.92 2.79
CA GLY A 17 20.30 -13.05 2.61
C GLY A 17 19.93 -11.88 1.74
N PHE A 18 19.92 -12.11 0.42
CA PHE A 18 19.01 -11.36 -0.41
C PHE A 18 17.65 -11.60 0.23
N SER A 19 17.09 -10.56 0.85
CA SER A 19 15.70 -10.56 1.24
C SER A 19 14.90 -10.76 -0.04
N ASN A 20 14.56 -12.00 -0.36
CA ASN A 20 13.49 -12.25 -1.29
C ASN A 20 12.28 -11.47 -0.76
N PRO A 21 11.55 -10.72 -1.60
CA PRO A 21 10.31 -10.06 -1.20
C PRO A 21 9.16 -11.06 -0.91
N ASP A 22 9.46 -12.31 -0.52
CA ASP A 22 8.54 -13.43 -0.25
C ASP A 22 7.54 -13.17 0.90
N GLY A 23 7.43 -11.93 1.39
CA GLY A 23 6.49 -11.51 2.42
C GLY A 23 5.70 -10.22 2.13
N PHE A 24 5.90 -9.55 0.99
CA PHE A 24 5.20 -8.28 0.70
C PHE A 24 4.21 -8.40 -0.45
N LEU A 25 2.96 -8.01 -0.18
CA LEU A 25 1.97 -7.77 -1.22
C LEU A 25 1.98 -6.28 -1.59
N SER A 26 2.52 -5.95 -2.76
CA SER A 26 2.50 -4.58 -3.29
C SER A 26 1.49 -4.48 -4.44
N LEU A 27 0.51 -3.59 -4.33
CA LEU A 27 -0.58 -3.44 -5.29
C LEU A 27 -0.40 -2.18 -6.15
N SER A 28 -0.41 -2.34 -7.47
CA SER A 28 -0.52 -1.23 -8.42
C SER A 28 -1.99 -0.87 -8.61
N CYS A 29 -2.43 0.16 -7.89
CA CYS A 29 -3.83 0.60 -7.92
C CYS A 29 -4.21 1.17 -9.28
N GLY A 30 -5.02 0.44 -10.05
CA GLY A 30 -5.45 0.83 -11.38
C GLY A 30 -4.40 0.65 -12.49
N GLY A 31 -3.26 0.03 -12.18
CA GLY A 31 -2.17 -0.24 -13.12
C GLY A 31 -2.02 -1.72 -13.46
N SER A 32 -1.13 -2.01 -14.42
CA SER A 32 -0.65 -3.36 -14.72
C SER A 32 0.41 -3.82 -13.72
N SER A 33 0.64 -5.12 -13.63
CA SER A 33 1.76 -5.66 -12.84
C SER A 33 3.12 -5.29 -13.44
N TYR A 34 4.10 -4.99 -12.59
CA TYR A 34 5.47 -4.68 -12.99
C TYR A 34 6.46 -4.94 -11.85
N THR A 35 7.75 -5.02 -12.18
CA THR A 35 8.84 -5.15 -11.20
C THR A 35 9.71 -3.91 -11.27
N THR A 36 10.04 -3.32 -10.12
CA THR A 36 10.91 -2.15 -10.06
C THR A 36 12.38 -2.52 -10.24
N ALA A 37 13.23 -1.52 -10.50
CA ALA A 37 14.69 -1.70 -10.55
C ALA A 37 15.29 -2.27 -9.24
N TYR A 38 14.59 -2.12 -8.11
CA TYR A 38 14.97 -2.66 -6.80
C TYR A 38 14.41 -4.07 -6.56
N ASN A 39 13.95 -4.76 -7.60
CA ASN A 39 13.38 -6.10 -7.54
C ASN A 39 12.11 -6.21 -6.66
N ILE A 40 11.33 -5.13 -6.56
CA ILE A 40 10.03 -5.14 -5.86
C ILE A 40 8.95 -5.45 -6.89
N SER A 41 8.24 -6.57 -6.69
CA SER A 41 7.11 -6.96 -7.52
C SER A 41 5.84 -6.21 -7.10
N TRP A 42 5.23 -5.52 -8.05
CA TRP A 42 3.92 -4.89 -7.92
C TRP A 42 2.93 -5.65 -8.79
N VAL A 43 1.83 -6.11 -8.20
CA VAL A 43 0.76 -6.80 -8.91
C VAL A 43 -0.42 -5.87 -9.12
N SER A 44 -1.15 -6.03 -10.23
CA SER A 44 -2.39 -5.29 -10.45
C SER A 44 -3.37 -5.51 -9.29
N ASP A 45 -4.10 -4.47 -8.93
CA ASP A 45 -5.01 -4.50 -7.78
C ASP A 45 -6.37 -5.15 -8.10
N ASN A 46 -6.64 -5.49 -9.36
CA ASN A 46 -7.92 -6.03 -9.85
C ASN A 46 -8.40 -7.29 -9.12
N ASP A 47 -7.49 -8.13 -8.62
CA ASP A 47 -7.87 -9.36 -7.90
C ASP A 47 -8.30 -9.09 -6.44
N TYR A 48 -8.14 -7.84 -5.98
CA TYR A 48 -8.33 -7.44 -4.58
C TYR A 48 -9.48 -6.45 -4.39
N ILE A 49 -10.04 -5.90 -5.48
CA ILE A 49 -11.12 -4.91 -5.46
C ILE A 49 -12.10 -5.18 -6.61
N GLU A 50 -13.40 -5.14 -6.33
CA GLU A 50 -14.44 -5.41 -7.33
C GLU A 50 -14.90 -4.16 -8.09
N THR A 51 -14.65 -2.98 -7.54
CA THR A 51 -15.22 -1.70 -7.99
C THR A 51 -14.14 -0.65 -8.28
N GLY A 52 -14.59 0.49 -8.79
CA GLY A 52 -13.74 1.64 -9.07
C GLY A 52 -13.26 1.71 -10.51
N ASN A 53 -12.89 2.92 -10.91
CA ASN A 53 -12.37 3.25 -12.22
C ASN A 53 -10.89 3.60 -12.10
N THR A 54 -10.17 3.53 -13.21
CA THR A 54 -8.73 3.82 -13.25
C THR A 54 -8.46 5.13 -13.97
N SER A 55 -7.42 5.83 -13.56
CA SER A 55 -6.88 7.01 -14.23
C SER A 55 -5.37 7.07 -14.02
N THR A 56 -4.74 8.16 -14.41
CA THR A 56 -3.31 8.39 -14.27
C THR A 56 -3.06 9.78 -13.72
N VAL A 57 -2.17 9.88 -12.74
CA VAL A 57 -1.62 11.16 -12.29
C VAL A 57 -0.23 11.36 -12.85
N THR A 58 0.09 12.59 -13.23
CA THR A 58 1.40 12.95 -13.76
C THR A 58 2.19 13.74 -12.71
N PHE A 59 3.39 13.26 -12.40
CA PHE A 59 4.39 13.95 -11.62
C PHE A 59 5.38 14.60 -12.57
N MET A 60 5.47 15.94 -12.50
CA MET A 60 6.49 16.70 -13.20
C MET A 60 7.59 17.03 -12.20
N GLU A 61 8.78 16.49 -12.44
CA GLU A 61 10.02 16.88 -11.77
C GLU A 61 10.90 17.65 -12.77
N GLU A 62 11.88 18.41 -12.28
CA GLU A 62 12.65 19.37 -13.09
C GLU A 62 13.22 18.77 -14.39
N ASN A 63 13.60 17.49 -14.38
CA ASN A 63 14.19 16.78 -15.52
C ASN A 63 13.44 15.50 -15.91
N SER A 64 12.29 15.20 -15.32
CA SER A 64 11.56 13.97 -15.63
C SER A 64 10.05 14.11 -15.46
N THR A 65 9.30 13.40 -16.28
CA THR A 65 7.85 13.26 -16.11
C THR A 65 7.57 11.80 -15.82
N SER A 66 6.92 11.50 -14.69
CA SER A 66 6.48 10.15 -14.37
C SER A 66 4.96 10.10 -14.26
N SER A 67 4.39 9.05 -14.81
CA SER A 67 2.95 8.81 -14.79
C SER A 67 2.67 7.63 -13.86
N VAL A 68 1.78 7.83 -12.90
CA VAL A 68 1.41 6.80 -11.92
C VAL A 68 -0.07 6.48 -12.12
N PRO A 69 -0.42 5.20 -12.36
CA PRO A 69 -1.81 4.79 -12.41
C PRO A 69 -2.45 4.92 -11.03
N ILE A 70 -3.72 5.27 -11.00
CA ILE A 70 -4.54 5.38 -9.80
C ILE A 70 -5.88 4.69 -9.99
N ARG A 71 -6.48 4.27 -8.89
CA ARG A 71 -7.88 3.85 -8.82
C ARG A 71 -8.68 4.88 -8.03
N PHE A 72 -9.86 5.24 -8.53
CA PHE A 72 -10.80 6.14 -7.89
C PHE A 72 -12.21 5.55 -7.90
N PHE A 73 -13.09 6.02 -7.02
CA PHE A 73 -14.38 5.39 -6.79
C PHE A 73 -15.55 6.37 -6.97
N PRO A 74 -16.14 6.44 -8.17
CA PRO A 74 -17.20 7.40 -8.47
C PRO A 74 -18.51 7.17 -7.69
N ASP A 75 -18.74 5.96 -7.18
CA ASP A 75 -19.91 5.67 -6.36
C ASP A 75 -19.64 5.96 -4.87
N SER A 76 -20.32 6.98 -4.36
CA SER A 76 -20.26 7.39 -2.94
C SER A 76 -21.23 6.64 -2.03
N ARG A 77 -22.08 5.75 -2.56
CA ARG A 77 -23.16 5.10 -1.79
C ARG A 77 -22.69 3.91 -0.95
N GLY A 78 -21.45 3.45 -1.12
CA GLY A 78 -20.94 2.24 -0.48
C GLY A 78 -19.50 2.35 -0.01
N ARG A 79 -19.09 1.39 0.83
CA ARG A 79 -17.68 1.23 1.25
C ARG A 79 -16.93 0.51 0.14
N GLN A 80 -15.83 1.10 -0.31
CA GLN A 80 -15.00 0.51 -1.36
C GLN A 80 -13.87 -0.24 -0.68
N CYS A 81 -13.90 -1.57 -0.71
CA CYS A 81 -13.08 -2.41 0.17
C CYS A 81 -12.13 -3.30 -0.63
N TYR A 82 -10.84 -3.12 -0.40
CA TYR A 82 -9.83 -4.09 -0.78
C TYR A 82 -9.88 -5.29 0.15
N LYS A 83 -9.98 -6.49 -0.41
CA LYS A 83 -9.87 -7.76 0.31
C LYS A 83 -8.45 -8.27 0.24
N LEU A 84 -7.66 -8.01 1.28
CA LEU A 84 -6.24 -8.36 1.33
C LEU A 84 -6.05 -9.71 2.02
N PRO A 85 -5.36 -10.69 1.42
CA PRO A 85 -5.03 -11.93 2.08
C PRO A 85 -3.96 -11.69 3.16
N VAL A 86 -4.19 -12.20 4.37
CA VAL A 86 -3.22 -12.19 5.47
C VAL A 86 -3.15 -13.60 6.02
N LYS A 87 -2.00 -14.28 5.88
CA LYS A 87 -1.87 -15.67 6.33
C LYS A 87 -1.80 -15.72 7.87
N LYS A 88 -2.93 -15.97 8.53
CA LYS A 88 -3.03 -16.00 10.00
C LYS A 88 -2.07 -16.98 10.66
N LYS A 89 -1.78 -18.12 9.99
CA LYS A 89 -0.90 -19.16 10.54
C LYS A 89 0.54 -18.70 10.77
N ASP A 90 0.98 -17.65 10.09
CA ASP A 90 2.39 -17.29 10.01
C ASP A 90 2.69 -15.89 10.59
N LEU A 91 1.68 -15.08 10.90
CA LEU A 91 1.83 -13.65 11.23
C LEU A 91 0.95 -13.22 12.41
N SER A 92 1.54 -12.58 13.42
CA SER A 92 0.81 -11.94 14.54
C SER A 92 0.30 -10.54 14.18
N SER A 93 0.99 -9.84 13.29
CA SER A 93 0.64 -8.50 12.80
C SER A 93 1.18 -8.26 11.40
N VAL A 94 0.57 -7.31 10.69
CA VAL A 94 0.94 -6.86 9.35
C VAL A 94 1.19 -5.36 9.33
N LEU A 95 2.22 -4.91 8.62
CA LEU A 95 2.42 -3.50 8.28
C LEU A 95 1.62 -3.17 7.03
N ILE A 96 0.79 -2.12 7.10
CA ILE A 96 -0.01 -1.64 5.99
C ILE A 96 0.45 -0.23 5.68
N ARG A 97 0.82 -0.01 4.42
CA ARG A 97 1.15 1.31 3.87
C ARG A 97 0.23 1.59 2.69
N ALA A 98 -0.56 2.65 2.78
CA ALA A 98 -1.42 3.11 1.69
C ALA A 98 -1.02 4.53 1.28
N LYS A 99 -0.96 4.79 -0.02
CA LYS A 99 -0.68 6.11 -0.59
C LYS A 99 -1.90 6.60 -1.36
N PHE A 100 -2.36 7.80 -1.03
CA PHE A 100 -3.48 8.46 -1.68
C PHE A 100 -2.97 9.71 -2.39
N VAL A 101 -3.46 9.94 -3.61
CA VAL A 101 -3.03 11.06 -4.45
C VAL A 101 -4.18 11.51 -5.33
N TYR A 102 -4.40 12.82 -5.44
CA TYR A 102 -5.44 13.39 -6.30
C TYR A 102 -4.81 14.11 -7.49
N ARG A 103 -3.92 15.07 -7.25
CA ARG A 103 -3.18 15.84 -8.26
C ARG A 103 -4.04 16.36 -9.42
N ASN A 104 -5.31 16.64 -9.14
CA ASN A 104 -6.30 17.12 -10.10
C ASN A 104 -6.44 16.22 -11.35
N TYR A 105 -6.38 14.89 -11.18
CA TYR A 105 -6.43 13.93 -12.29
C TYR A 105 -7.70 14.06 -13.17
N ASP A 106 -8.78 14.59 -12.62
CA ASP A 106 -10.09 14.76 -13.27
C ASP A 106 -10.35 16.20 -13.74
N SER A 107 -9.39 17.10 -13.55
CA SER A 107 -9.50 18.52 -13.90
C SER A 107 -10.63 19.29 -13.19
N GLN A 108 -11.18 18.77 -12.09
CA GLN A 108 -12.26 19.42 -11.34
C GLN A 108 -11.76 20.34 -10.22
N ASN A 109 -10.47 20.26 -9.88
CA ASN A 109 -9.82 21.00 -8.80
C ASN A 109 -10.57 20.91 -7.46
N SER A 110 -11.09 19.72 -7.16
CA SER A 110 -11.88 19.43 -5.96
C SER A 110 -11.30 18.23 -5.22
N PRO A 111 -10.18 18.40 -4.49
CA PRO A 111 -9.55 17.31 -3.76
C PRO A 111 -10.49 16.69 -2.73
N PRO A 112 -10.58 15.35 -2.65
CA PRO A 112 -11.53 14.70 -1.77
C PRO A 112 -11.04 14.56 -0.33
N ALA A 113 -11.99 14.32 0.57
CA ALA A 113 -11.75 13.81 1.91
C ALA A 113 -12.60 12.56 2.17
N PHE A 114 -11.97 11.55 2.77
CA PHE A 114 -12.58 10.24 3.00
C PHE A 114 -11.99 9.55 4.22
N HIS A 115 -12.74 8.65 4.82
CA HIS A 115 -12.26 7.79 5.89
C HIS A 115 -11.58 6.56 5.31
N VAL A 116 -10.48 6.15 5.94
CA VAL A 116 -9.88 4.83 5.74
C VAL A 116 -10.21 3.98 6.94
N SER A 117 -10.61 2.75 6.68
CA SER A 117 -10.92 1.78 7.73
C SER A 117 -10.25 0.45 7.48
N LEU A 118 -9.83 -0.18 8.56
CA LEU A 118 -9.38 -1.57 8.57
C LEU A 118 -10.43 -2.41 9.30
N GLY A 119 -11.01 -3.36 8.57
CA GLY A 119 -12.22 -4.06 8.98
C GLY A 119 -13.37 -3.09 9.25
N ARG A 120 -13.77 -2.97 10.52
CA ARG A 120 -14.84 -2.05 10.96
C ARG A 120 -14.32 -0.76 11.61
N ARG A 121 -13.01 -0.65 11.84
CA ARG A 121 -12.42 0.48 12.57
C ARG A 121 -11.91 1.53 11.59
N ILE A 122 -12.38 2.76 11.72
CA ILE A 122 -11.77 3.91 11.05
C ILE A 122 -10.39 4.15 11.69
N THR A 123 -9.34 4.13 10.88
CA THR A 123 -7.95 4.33 11.33
C THR A 123 -7.50 5.76 11.06
N THR A 124 -7.90 6.34 9.94
CA THR A 124 -7.53 7.70 9.56
C THR A 124 -8.61 8.39 8.74
N THR A 125 -8.54 9.72 8.67
CA THR A 125 -9.33 10.53 7.75
C THR A 125 -8.37 11.29 6.85
N VAL A 126 -8.40 10.95 5.57
CA VAL A 126 -7.57 11.57 4.54
C VAL A 126 -8.29 12.85 4.08
N ASP A 127 -7.57 13.97 4.00
CA ASP A 127 -8.05 15.22 3.38
C ASP A 127 -6.99 15.73 2.39
N LEU A 128 -7.15 15.37 1.11
CA LEU A 128 -6.19 15.67 0.03
C LEU A 128 -6.18 17.16 -0.34
N ARG A 129 -7.06 17.98 0.22
CA ARG A 129 -6.96 19.44 0.11
C ARG A 129 -5.84 19.99 0.99
N THR A 130 -5.56 19.32 2.10
CA THR A 130 -4.55 19.76 3.09
C THR A 130 -3.18 19.16 2.83
N ASN A 131 -3.14 17.91 2.35
CA ASN A 131 -1.90 17.20 2.05
C ASN A 131 -2.12 16.24 0.88
N ASP A 132 -1.44 16.48 -0.23
CA ASP A 132 -1.49 15.66 -1.45
C ASP A 132 -0.08 15.53 -2.04
N PRO A 133 0.56 14.34 -1.95
CA PRO A 133 0.00 13.05 -1.56
C PRO A 133 -0.12 12.82 -0.05
N TRP A 134 -1.04 11.94 0.36
CA TRP A 134 -1.16 11.43 1.73
C TRP A 134 -0.60 10.01 1.82
N ILE A 135 0.23 9.72 2.83
CA ILE A 135 0.72 8.37 3.12
C ILE A 135 0.23 7.99 4.51
N GLU A 136 -0.49 6.88 4.59
CA GLU A 136 -0.91 6.26 5.83
C GLU A 136 -0.09 4.99 6.06
N GLU A 137 0.51 4.86 7.24
CA GLU A 137 1.28 3.68 7.62
C GLU A 137 0.90 3.25 9.05
N LEU A 138 0.54 1.98 9.21
CA LEU A 138 0.14 1.44 10.51
C LEU A 138 0.38 -0.08 10.61
N VAL A 139 0.59 -0.56 11.84
CA VAL A 139 0.69 -1.99 12.15
C VAL A 139 -0.67 -2.49 12.63
N TRP A 140 -1.16 -3.58 12.04
CA TRP A 140 -2.46 -4.16 12.33
C TRP A 140 -2.35 -5.61 12.83
N PRO A 141 -3.01 -5.98 13.94
CA PRO A 141 -3.01 -7.36 14.41
C PRO A 141 -3.80 -8.28 13.46
N VAL A 142 -3.25 -9.45 13.16
CA VAL A 142 -3.86 -10.42 12.25
C VAL A 142 -4.69 -11.43 13.06
N ASN A 143 -6.02 -11.33 12.93
CA ASN A 143 -6.96 -12.22 13.62
C ASN A 143 -7.71 -13.16 12.67
N GLU A 144 -7.72 -12.85 11.38
CA GLU A 144 -8.45 -13.51 10.30
C GLU A 144 -7.54 -13.73 9.09
N ASP A 145 -7.92 -14.61 8.17
CA ASP A 145 -7.13 -14.92 6.97
C ASP A 145 -7.24 -13.84 5.88
N SER A 146 -8.11 -12.84 6.08
CA SER A 146 -8.25 -11.69 5.20
C SER A 146 -8.47 -10.42 5.99
N LEU A 147 -7.95 -9.31 5.48
CA LEU A 147 -8.14 -7.97 6.02
C LEU A 147 -8.87 -7.11 4.99
N MET A 148 -9.94 -6.44 5.43
CA MET A 148 -10.62 -5.45 4.60
C MET A 148 -9.99 -4.08 4.82
N LEU A 149 -9.43 -3.46 3.79
CA LEU A 149 -9.08 -2.04 3.78
C LEU A 149 -10.16 -1.31 2.99
N CYS A 150 -10.98 -0.51 3.67
CA CYS A 150 -12.09 0.18 3.01
C CYS A 150 -11.96 1.70 3.03
N LEU A 151 -12.35 2.32 1.93
CA LEU A 151 -12.51 3.76 1.77
C LEU A 151 -13.99 4.13 1.89
N LEU A 152 -14.28 5.20 2.62
CA LEU A 152 -15.63 5.73 2.82
C LEU A 152 -15.64 7.23 2.53
N ALA A 153 -16.44 7.65 1.55
CA ALA A 153 -16.61 9.06 1.23
C ALA A 153 -17.13 9.84 2.43
N VAL A 154 -16.56 11.02 2.70
CA VAL A 154 -17.16 11.98 3.63
C VAL A 154 -18.22 12.78 2.87
N LYS A 155 -19.44 12.85 3.40
CA LYS A 155 -20.56 13.53 2.75
C LYS A 155 -20.19 14.97 2.36
N GLY A 156 -20.34 15.29 1.08
CA GLY A 156 -20.06 16.63 0.54
C GLY A 156 -18.58 16.98 0.42
N ARG A 157 -17.67 16.01 0.56
CA ARG A 157 -16.22 16.20 0.46
C ARG A 157 -15.59 15.38 -0.68
N GLY A 158 -16.32 15.14 -1.76
CA GLY A 158 -15.82 14.38 -2.92
C GLY A 158 -15.84 12.86 -2.73
N ILE A 159 -15.12 12.17 -3.60
CA ILE A 159 -15.05 10.70 -3.69
C ILE A 159 -13.61 10.21 -3.48
N PRO A 160 -13.41 9.07 -2.81
CA PRO A 160 -12.09 8.46 -2.64
C PRO A 160 -11.44 8.03 -3.96
#